data_AF-A0A968QLM8-F1
#
_entry.id   AF-A0A968QLM8-F1
#
_cell.length_a   1.000
_cell.length_b   1.000
_cell.length_c   1.000
_cell.angle_alpha   90.00
_cell.angle_beta   90.00
_cell.angle_gamma   90.00
#
_symmetry.space_group_name_H-M   'P 1'
#
loop_
_entity.id
_entity.type
_entity.pdbx_description
1 polymer ?
#
loop_
_entity_poly.entity_id
_entity_poly.type
_entity_poly.pdbx_seq_one_letter_code
_entity_poly.pdbx_strand_id
1 'polypeptide(L)'
;MFDWLVDVARRANLLERTEYSEYLDFLIEVFKAIAQSDASSEVVYSLFKANQDKLNDNLILVLRELITAAFEQEETEQKQNLAEIVFKFSSLIHQFPLSIRTNNVEIAISCYQVILQYYLREVYPYEWARIHNNLANAYCTRIKGDRAENLETAINYYQESLKVRTFETYPDDWAMTQGNLAVAYRMRIRGKQAENLEIAISLTKKYLKYILWKHILMNGQGYKIILLMLTVLESKGSKPKT
;
A
#
# COMPACT_ATOMS: atom_id res chain seq x y z
N MET A 1 -11.40 -7.35 -20.07
CA MET A 1 -10.85 -7.67 -18.73
C MET A 1 -11.89 -8.29 -17.80
N PHE A 2 -13.03 -7.65 -17.52
CA PHE A 2 -14.00 -8.22 -16.58
C PHE A 2 -14.70 -9.48 -17.10
N ASP A 3 -14.95 -9.58 -18.41
CA ASP A 3 -15.47 -10.82 -19.01
C ASP A 3 -14.50 -11.99 -18.84
N TRP A 4 -13.19 -11.71 -18.89
CA TRP A 4 -12.14 -12.69 -18.60
C TRP A 4 -12.19 -13.12 -17.13
N LEU A 5 -12.34 -12.18 -16.19
CA LEU A 5 -12.43 -12.50 -14.77
C LEU A 5 -13.68 -13.32 -14.42
N VAL A 6 -14.80 -13.05 -15.09
CA VAL A 6 -16.02 -13.86 -15.00
C VAL A 6 -15.79 -15.26 -15.57
N ASP A 7 -15.07 -15.38 -16.68
CA ASP A 7 -14.72 -16.70 -17.24
C ASP A 7 -13.79 -17.49 -16.33
N VAL A 8 -12.82 -16.83 -15.69
CA VAL A 8 -11.99 -17.43 -14.63
C VAL A 8 -12.86 -17.96 -13.49
N ALA A 9 -13.78 -17.14 -12.99
CA ALA A 9 -14.70 -17.54 -11.91
C ALA A 9 -15.57 -18.75 -12.31
N ARG A 10 -15.99 -18.81 -13.58
CA ARG A 10 -16.73 -19.96 -14.14
C ARG A 10 -15.87 -21.21 -14.16
N ARG A 11 -14.66 -21.14 -14.72
CA ARG A 11 -13.74 -22.30 -14.82
C ARG A 11 -13.30 -22.82 -13.45
N ALA A 12 -13.15 -21.93 -12.47
CA ALA A 12 -12.84 -22.28 -11.09
C ALA A 12 -14.04 -22.80 -10.28
N ASN A 13 -15.19 -22.97 -10.94
CA ASN A 13 -16.44 -23.41 -10.33
C ASN A 13 -16.89 -22.55 -9.12
N LEU A 14 -16.67 -21.24 -9.20
CA LEU A 14 -17.08 -20.29 -8.15
C LEU A 14 -18.51 -19.80 -8.37
N LEU A 15 -18.96 -19.72 -9.63
CA LEU A 15 -20.30 -19.27 -9.99
C LEU A 15 -21.41 -20.30 -9.72
N GLU A 16 -21.09 -21.61 -9.67
CA GLU A 16 -22.08 -22.65 -9.35
C GLU A 16 -22.33 -22.78 -7.84
N ARG A 17 -21.48 -22.15 -7.01
CA ARG A 17 -21.69 -22.05 -5.57
C ARG A 17 -22.65 -20.90 -5.30
N THR A 18 -23.90 -21.21 -5.00
CA THR A 18 -24.95 -20.22 -4.70
C THR A 18 -24.53 -19.20 -3.65
N GLU A 19 -23.74 -19.61 -2.67
CA GLU A 19 -23.19 -18.76 -1.61
C GLU A 19 -22.15 -17.73 -2.10
N TYR A 20 -21.55 -17.92 -3.29
CA TYR A 20 -20.48 -17.07 -3.83
C TYR A 20 -20.96 -16.09 -4.90
N SER A 21 -22.09 -16.36 -5.56
CA SER A 21 -22.57 -15.56 -6.69
C SER A 21 -22.73 -14.08 -6.35
N GLU A 22 -23.40 -13.76 -5.24
CA GLU A 22 -23.63 -12.36 -4.83
C GLU A 22 -22.33 -11.63 -4.45
N TYR A 23 -21.33 -12.36 -3.95
CA TYR A 23 -20.00 -11.81 -3.66
C TYR A 23 -19.22 -11.53 -4.94
N LEU A 24 -19.29 -12.43 -5.92
CA LEU A 24 -18.65 -12.24 -7.23
C LEU A 24 -19.24 -11.04 -7.97
N ASP A 25 -20.57 -10.91 -7.99
CA ASP A 25 -21.24 -9.76 -8.62
C ASP A 25 -20.80 -8.44 -7.98
N PHE A 26 -20.81 -8.39 -6.63
CA PHE A 26 -20.31 -7.25 -5.87
C PHE A 26 -18.84 -6.93 -6.18
N LEU A 27 -17.97 -7.94 -6.21
CA LEU A 27 -16.54 -7.77 -6.52
C LEU A 27 -16.33 -7.23 -7.93
N ILE A 28 -17.04 -7.78 -8.93
CA ILE A 28 -16.94 -7.33 -10.31
C ILE A 28 -17.43 -5.89 -10.44
N GLU A 29 -18.51 -5.52 -9.77
CA GLU A 29 -19.02 -4.14 -9.76
C GLU A 29 -18.01 -3.16 -9.17
N VAL A 30 -17.43 -3.49 -8.01
CA VAL A 30 -16.40 -2.67 -7.38
C VAL A 30 -15.15 -2.57 -8.24
N PHE A 31 -14.68 -3.69 -8.80
CA PHE A 31 -13.48 -3.71 -9.64
C PHE A 31 -13.68 -2.91 -10.94
N LYS A 32 -14.88 -2.95 -11.53
CA LYS A 32 -15.26 -2.08 -12.64
C LYS A 32 -15.20 -0.62 -12.24
N ALA A 33 -15.77 -0.25 -11.09
CA ALA A 33 -15.73 1.12 -10.59
C ALA A 33 -14.29 1.61 -10.36
N ILE A 34 -13.41 0.75 -9.81
CA ILE A 34 -11.98 1.07 -9.62
C ILE A 34 -11.24 1.27 -10.95
N ALA A 35 -11.58 0.50 -11.99
CA ALA A 35 -10.93 0.60 -13.29
C ALA A 35 -11.43 1.78 -14.13
N GLN A 36 -12.69 2.19 -13.95
CA GLN A 36 -13.32 3.28 -14.72
C GLN A 36 -13.13 4.66 -14.08
N SER A 37 -12.99 4.72 -12.76
CA SER A 37 -12.73 5.98 -12.06
C SER A 37 -11.22 6.23 -11.96
N ASP A 38 -10.79 7.48 -12.10
CA ASP A 38 -9.46 7.95 -11.66
C ASP A 38 -9.32 7.93 -10.11
N ALA A 39 -9.92 6.94 -9.45
CA ALA A 39 -9.96 6.77 -7.99
C ALA A 39 -10.75 7.83 -7.21
N SER A 40 -11.93 8.25 -7.69
CA SER A 40 -12.87 8.93 -6.77
C SER A 40 -13.39 7.89 -5.77
N SER A 41 -12.77 7.92 -4.58
CA SER A 41 -13.12 7.05 -3.44
C SER A 41 -14.64 7.02 -3.15
N GLU A 42 -15.39 8.06 -3.53
CA GLU A 42 -16.83 8.19 -3.33
C GLU A 42 -17.68 7.09 -3.98
N VAL A 43 -17.42 6.71 -5.24
CA VAL A 43 -18.23 5.68 -5.93
C VAL A 43 -18.01 4.33 -5.27
N VAL A 44 -16.74 3.97 -5.05
CA VAL A 44 -16.36 2.71 -4.40
C VAL A 44 -16.88 2.66 -2.96
N TYR A 45 -16.78 3.76 -2.21
CA TYR A 45 -17.32 3.86 -0.85
C TYR A 45 -18.85 3.75 -0.82
N SER A 46 -19.54 4.24 -1.84
CA SER A 46 -20.99 4.05 -1.96
C SER A 46 -21.35 2.59 -2.16
N LEU A 47 -20.61 1.85 -2.99
CA LEU A 47 -20.77 0.41 -3.17
C LEU A 47 -20.48 -0.36 -1.87
N PHE A 48 -19.41 -0.02 -1.16
CA PHE A 48 -19.09 -0.61 0.14
C PHE A 48 -20.18 -0.35 1.17
N LYS A 49 -20.71 0.88 1.21
CA LYS A 49 -21.78 1.25 2.14
C LYS A 49 -23.08 0.49 1.86
N ALA A 50 -23.41 0.26 0.59
CA ALA A 50 -24.59 -0.48 0.17
C ALA A 50 -24.48 -2.00 0.40
N ASN A 51 -23.27 -2.55 0.47
CA ASN A 51 -23.00 -3.99 0.57
C ASN A 51 -22.23 -4.36 1.86
N GLN A 52 -22.49 -3.67 2.98
CA GLN A 52 -21.79 -3.91 4.24
C GLN A 52 -21.97 -5.34 4.77
N ASP A 53 -23.12 -5.96 4.48
CA ASP A 53 -23.42 -7.36 4.77
C ASP A 53 -22.40 -8.32 4.14
N LYS A 54 -21.86 -7.97 2.96
CA LYS A 54 -20.85 -8.76 2.23
C LYS A 54 -19.43 -8.54 2.73
N LEU A 55 -19.15 -7.51 3.55
CA LEU A 55 -17.80 -7.20 4.04
C LEU A 55 -17.39 -8.08 5.23
N ASN A 56 -17.44 -9.40 5.03
CA ASN A 56 -17.27 -10.45 6.03
C ASN A 56 -16.23 -11.51 5.61
N ASP A 57 -16.06 -12.57 6.40
CA ASP A 57 -15.02 -13.59 6.14
C ASP A 57 -15.27 -14.40 4.85
N ASN A 58 -16.52 -14.54 4.39
CA ASN A 58 -16.80 -15.22 3.11
C ASN A 58 -16.25 -14.42 1.92
N LEU A 59 -16.32 -13.09 1.96
CA LEU A 59 -15.72 -12.25 0.92
C LEU A 59 -14.21 -12.47 0.84
N ILE A 60 -13.54 -12.72 1.96
CA ILE A 60 -12.11 -13.05 2.00
C ILE A 60 -11.84 -14.36 1.25
N LEU A 61 -12.68 -15.39 1.48
CA LEU A 61 -12.56 -16.68 0.80
C LEU A 61 -12.77 -16.53 -0.72
N VAL A 62 -13.85 -15.87 -1.12
CA VAL A 62 -14.19 -15.63 -2.54
C VAL A 62 -13.08 -14.84 -3.24
N LEU A 63 -12.60 -13.74 -2.64
CA LEU A 63 -11.50 -12.95 -3.17
C LEU A 63 -10.25 -13.81 -3.37
N ARG A 64 -9.87 -14.61 -2.38
CA ARG A 64 -8.68 -15.45 -2.44
C ARG A 64 -8.80 -16.49 -3.54
N GLU A 65 -9.91 -17.22 -3.62
CA GLU A 65 -10.13 -18.22 -4.66
C GLU A 65 -10.14 -17.59 -6.05
N LEU A 66 -10.84 -16.46 -6.23
CA LEU A 66 -10.90 -15.75 -7.51
C LEU A 66 -9.52 -15.28 -7.97
N ILE A 67 -8.76 -14.63 -7.09
CA ILE A 67 -7.45 -14.08 -7.44
C ILE A 67 -6.45 -15.22 -7.67
N THR A 68 -6.45 -16.28 -6.85
CA THR A 68 -5.57 -17.44 -7.08
C THR A 68 -5.86 -18.07 -8.44
N ALA A 69 -7.13 -18.36 -8.77
CA ALA A 69 -7.50 -18.93 -10.06
C ALA A 69 -7.13 -18.02 -11.24
N ALA A 70 -7.27 -16.70 -11.09
CA ALA A 70 -6.92 -15.74 -12.13
C ALA A 70 -5.41 -15.72 -12.42
N PHE A 71 -4.58 -15.91 -11.40
CA PHE A 71 -3.13 -15.85 -11.54
C PHE A 71 -2.49 -17.19 -11.94
N GLU A 72 -3.23 -18.30 -11.92
CA GLU A 72 -2.81 -19.59 -12.48
C GLU A 72 -2.88 -19.64 -14.03
N GLN A 73 -3.69 -18.78 -14.66
CA GLN A 73 -3.82 -18.71 -16.14
C GLN A 73 -2.54 -18.19 -16.80
N GLU A 74 -2.34 -18.30 -18.13
CA GLU A 74 -1.08 -17.84 -18.76
C GLU A 74 -1.02 -16.32 -19.05
N GLU A 75 -2.16 -15.63 -19.03
CA GLU A 75 -2.29 -14.26 -19.52
C GLU A 75 -1.64 -13.21 -18.58
N THR A 76 -0.50 -12.62 -18.99
CA THR A 76 0.30 -11.73 -18.12
C THR A 76 -0.31 -10.33 -17.92
N GLU A 77 -0.86 -9.71 -18.96
CA GLU A 77 -1.37 -8.32 -18.88
C GLU A 77 -2.63 -8.23 -18.01
N GLN A 78 -3.56 -9.16 -18.18
CA GLN A 78 -4.79 -9.27 -17.39
C GLN A 78 -4.47 -9.44 -15.90
N LYS A 79 -3.46 -10.24 -15.56
CA LYS A 79 -3.00 -10.41 -14.18
C LYS A 79 -2.45 -9.13 -13.60
N GLN A 80 -1.58 -8.43 -14.32
CA GLN A 80 -1.00 -7.16 -13.82
C GLN A 80 -2.09 -6.13 -13.57
N ASN A 81 -3.03 -6.01 -14.49
CA ASN A 81 -4.16 -5.10 -14.33
C ASN A 81 -5.07 -5.50 -13.16
N LEU A 82 -5.38 -6.80 -13.01
CA LEU A 82 -6.15 -7.30 -11.87
C LEU A 82 -5.42 -7.02 -10.55
N ALA A 83 -4.11 -7.22 -10.51
CA ALA A 83 -3.31 -7.01 -9.32
C ALA A 83 -3.31 -5.53 -8.88
N GLU A 84 -3.23 -4.59 -9.83
CA GLU A 84 -3.36 -3.15 -9.54
C GLU A 84 -4.77 -2.80 -9.03
N ILE A 85 -5.82 -3.37 -9.62
CA ILE A 85 -7.19 -3.20 -9.15
C ILE A 85 -7.36 -3.74 -7.73
N VAL A 86 -6.85 -4.93 -7.45
CA VAL A 86 -6.89 -5.56 -6.11
C VAL A 86 -6.09 -4.73 -5.11
N PHE A 87 -4.93 -4.20 -5.50
CA PHE A 87 -4.13 -3.31 -4.66
C PHE A 87 -4.93 -2.05 -4.29
N LYS A 88 -5.59 -1.40 -5.26
CA LYS A 88 -6.43 -0.22 -5.03
C LYS A 88 -7.65 -0.56 -4.18
N PHE A 89 -8.34 -1.66 -4.45
CA PHE A 89 -9.45 -2.18 -3.64
C PHE A 89 -9.03 -2.34 -2.18
N SER A 90 -7.89 -2.99 -1.94
CA SER A 90 -7.34 -3.25 -0.61
C SER A 90 -7.05 -1.94 0.16
N SER A 91 -6.51 -0.95 -0.55
CA SER A 91 -6.24 0.38 0.03
C SER A 91 -7.54 1.10 0.40
N LEU A 92 -8.53 1.07 -0.49
CA LEU A 92 -9.82 1.72 -0.27
C LEU A 92 -10.61 1.04 0.85
N ILE A 93 -10.68 -0.29 0.88
CA ILE A 93 -11.43 -1.00 1.91
C ILE A 93 -10.76 -0.84 3.29
N HIS A 94 -9.43 -0.76 3.34
CA HIS A 94 -8.69 -0.45 4.58
C HIS A 94 -9.02 0.95 5.11
N GLN A 95 -9.13 1.94 4.22
CA GLN A 95 -9.42 3.34 4.57
C GLN A 95 -10.91 3.63 4.80
N PHE A 96 -11.81 2.73 4.37
CA PHE A 96 -13.25 2.95 4.43
C PHE A 96 -13.74 3.11 5.89
N PRO A 97 -14.25 4.31 6.27
CA PRO A 97 -14.62 4.61 7.66
C PRO A 97 -15.92 3.88 8.09
N LEU A 98 -15.96 3.53 9.38
CA LEU A 98 -16.62 2.37 9.98
C LEU A 98 -18.15 2.18 9.88
N SER A 99 -18.54 0.90 10.02
CA SER A 99 -19.41 0.39 11.11
C SER A 99 -18.66 -0.70 11.92
N ILE A 100 -19.10 -1.03 13.15
CA ILE A 100 -18.39 -1.90 14.14
C ILE A 100 -18.21 -3.38 13.69
N ARG A 101 -18.83 -3.80 12.59
CA ARG A 101 -18.94 -5.22 12.20
C ARG A 101 -18.15 -5.63 10.95
N THR A 102 -17.31 -4.76 10.37
CA THR A 102 -16.69 -5.08 9.08
C THR A 102 -15.30 -5.72 9.22
N ASN A 103 -15.04 -6.73 8.39
CA ASN A 103 -13.73 -7.41 8.30
C ASN A 103 -12.74 -6.64 7.40
N ASN A 104 -12.93 -5.33 7.18
CA ASN A 104 -12.20 -4.53 6.20
C ASN A 104 -10.68 -4.67 6.26
N VAL A 105 -10.10 -4.60 7.46
CA VAL A 105 -8.65 -4.75 7.65
C VAL A 105 -8.19 -6.16 7.27
N GLU A 106 -8.96 -7.20 7.63
CA GLU A 106 -8.64 -8.58 7.30
C GLU A 106 -8.79 -8.85 5.79
N ILE A 107 -9.80 -8.24 5.15
CA ILE A 107 -10.00 -8.26 3.69
C ILE A 107 -8.79 -7.65 3.00
N ALA A 108 -8.37 -6.43 3.41
CA ALA A 108 -7.20 -5.76 2.85
C ALA A 108 -5.91 -6.58 3.03
N ILE A 109 -5.67 -7.13 4.24
CA ILE A 109 -4.51 -7.97 4.52
C ILE A 109 -4.50 -9.20 3.61
N SER A 110 -5.64 -9.90 3.50
CA SER A 110 -5.74 -11.10 2.65
C SER A 110 -5.44 -10.77 1.19
N CYS A 111 -6.05 -9.72 0.64
CA CYS A 111 -5.80 -9.30 -0.74
C CYS A 111 -4.33 -8.97 -0.97
N TYR A 112 -3.71 -8.18 -0.09
CA TYR A 112 -2.29 -7.86 -0.18
C TYR A 112 -1.40 -9.11 -0.12
N GLN A 113 -1.69 -10.06 0.77
CA GLN A 113 -0.95 -11.31 0.89
C GLN A 113 -1.08 -12.20 -0.35
N VAL A 114 -2.25 -12.22 -1.00
CA VAL A 114 -2.46 -13.00 -2.22
C VAL A 114 -1.68 -12.39 -3.38
N ILE A 115 -1.78 -11.09 -3.64
CA ILE A 115 -1.06 -10.47 -4.77
C ILE A 115 0.46 -10.47 -4.55
N LEU A 116 0.93 -10.48 -3.30
CA LEU A 116 2.36 -10.55 -2.98
C LEU A 116 3.01 -11.90 -3.39
N GLN A 117 2.22 -12.96 -3.55
CA GLN A 117 2.74 -14.25 -4.07
C GLN A 117 3.21 -14.14 -5.52
N TYR A 118 2.76 -13.10 -6.24
CA TYR A 118 3.03 -12.90 -7.67
C TYR A 118 3.89 -11.68 -7.94
N TYR A 119 3.72 -10.61 -7.15
CA TYR A 119 4.62 -9.47 -7.18
C TYR A 119 5.90 -9.76 -6.41
N LEU A 120 6.78 -10.57 -6.99
CA LEU A 120 8.08 -10.91 -6.39
C LEU A 120 9.02 -9.71 -6.40
N ARG A 121 9.86 -9.60 -5.37
CA ARG A 121 10.79 -8.47 -5.18
C ARG A 121 11.76 -8.32 -6.34
N GLU A 122 12.18 -9.42 -6.94
CA GLU A 122 13.19 -9.48 -7.99
C GLU A 122 12.67 -8.98 -9.34
N VAL A 123 11.36 -9.14 -9.57
CA VAL A 123 10.70 -8.81 -10.84
C VAL A 123 9.97 -7.47 -10.76
N TYR A 124 9.33 -7.20 -9.62
CA TYR A 124 8.49 -6.03 -9.38
C TYR A 124 8.86 -5.36 -8.04
N PRO A 125 10.10 -4.87 -7.91
CA PRO A 125 10.62 -4.38 -6.63
C PRO A 125 9.75 -3.26 -6.04
N TYR A 126 9.31 -2.32 -6.88
CA TYR A 126 8.54 -1.17 -6.43
C TYR A 126 7.14 -1.57 -5.94
N GLU A 127 6.41 -2.39 -6.69
CA GLU A 127 5.10 -2.92 -6.34
C GLU A 127 5.18 -3.75 -5.07
N TRP A 128 6.17 -4.64 -4.97
CA TRP A 128 6.45 -5.44 -3.77
C TRP A 128 6.62 -4.54 -2.54
N ALA A 129 7.42 -3.46 -2.65
CA ALA A 129 7.65 -2.53 -1.55
C ALA A 129 6.41 -1.71 -1.18
N ARG A 130 5.61 -1.36 -2.19
CA ARG A 130 4.35 -0.63 -2.02
C ARG A 130 3.31 -1.50 -1.31
N ILE A 131 3.22 -2.79 -1.63
CA ILE A 131 2.38 -3.76 -0.91
C ILE A 131 2.86 -3.92 0.53
N HIS A 132 4.18 -4.04 0.76
CA HIS A 132 4.75 -4.12 2.11
C HIS A 132 4.38 -2.92 2.99
N ASN A 133 4.50 -1.70 2.49
CA ASN A 133 4.10 -0.50 3.25
C ASN A 133 2.60 -0.51 3.60
N ASN A 134 1.73 -0.98 2.71
CA ASN A 134 0.29 -1.03 2.97
C ASN A 134 -0.12 -2.17 3.91
N LEU A 135 0.53 -3.34 3.81
CA LEU A 135 0.42 -4.39 4.81
C LEU A 135 0.80 -3.86 6.20
N ALA A 136 1.90 -3.12 6.29
CA ALA A 136 2.32 -2.51 7.54
C ALA A 136 1.27 -1.54 8.12
N ASN A 137 0.68 -0.68 7.27
CA ASN A 137 -0.43 0.19 7.66
C ASN A 137 -1.63 -0.63 8.20
N ALA A 138 -2.02 -1.70 7.50
CA ALA A 138 -3.14 -2.54 7.89
C ALA A 138 -2.89 -3.23 9.24
N TYR A 139 -1.70 -3.80 9.46
CA TYR A 139 -1.31 -4.37 10.75
C TYR A 139 -1.24 -3.32 11.87
N CYS A 140 -0.83 -2.08 11.56
CA CYS A 140 -0.85 -0.98 12.54
C CYS A 140 -2.26 -0.67 13.05
N THR A 141 -3.31 -0.89 12.26
CA THR A 141 -4.71 -0.64 12.67
C THR A 141 -5.49 -1.90 12.99
N ARG A 142 -4.87 -3.08 12.86
CA ARG A 142 -5.53 -4.36 13.06
C ARG A 142 -5.95 -4.57 14.52
N ILE A 143 -7.23 -4.93 14.70
CA ILE A 143 -7.86 -5.20 16.00
C ILE A 143 -7.80 -6.69 16.35
N LYS A 144 -7.92 -7.60 15.37
CA LYS A 144 -7.81 -9.05 15.62
C LYS A 144 -6.36 -9.43 15.96
N GLY A 145 -6.19 -10.43 16.81
CA GLY A 145 -4.87 -10.94 17.25
C GLY A 145 -4.22 -10.12 18.37
N ASP A 146 -3.00 -10.50 18.76
CA ASP A 146 -2.25 -9.77 19.78
C ASP A 146 -1.76 -8.43 19.25
N ARG A 147 -1.98 -7.37 20.02
CA ARG A 147 -1.66 -6.00 19.59
C ARG A 147 -0.15 -5.80 19.44
N ALA A 148 0.65 -6.42 20.31
CA ALA A 148 2.10 -6.27 20.25
C ALA A 148 2.67 -7.00 19.03
N GLU A 149 2.18 -8.20 18.73
CA GLU A 149 2.55 -8.96 17.52
C GLU A 149 2.15 -8.27 16.22
N ASN A 150 0.96 -7.67 16.18
CA ASN A 150 0.54 -6.88 15.02
C ASN A 150 1.50 -5.71 14.77
N LEU A 151 1.97 -5.03 15.82
CA LEU A 151 2.91 -3.92 15.70
C LEU A 151 4.32 -4.38 15.28
N GLU A 152 4.83 -5.50 15.80
CA GLU A 152 6.11 -6.06 15.32
C GLU A 152 6.03 -6.46 13.85
N THR A 153 4.91 -7.09 13.45
CA THR A 153 4.65 -7.46 12.05
C THR A 153 4.63 -6.22 11.15
N ALA A 154 3.96 -5.16 11.58
CA ALA A 154 3.94 -3.90 10.84
C ALA A 154 5.35 -3.27 10.70
N ILE A 155 6.12 -3.23 11.79
CA ILE A 155 7.50 -2.72 11.79
C ILE A 155 8.35 -3.49 10.77
N ASN A 156 8.26 -4.81 10.78
CA ASN A 156 8.98 -5.66 9.82
C ASN A 156 8.58 -5.33 8.37
N TYR A 157 7.28 -5.22 8.07
CA TYR A 157 6.83 -4.88 6.73
C TYR A 157 7.30 -3.50 6.26
N TYR A 158 7.31 -2.47 7.11
CA TYR A 158 7.90 -1.17 6.76
C TYR A 158 9.42 -1.26 6.50
N GLN A 159 10.15 -2.02 7.32
CA GLN A 159 11.60 -2.20 7.15
C GLN A 159 11.92 -2.91 5.84
N GLU A 160 11.15 -3.94 5.48
CA GLU A 160 11.24 -4.61 4.18
C GLU A 160 10.96 -3.64 3.02
N SER A 161 9.89 -2.84 3.12
CA SER A 161 9.55 -1.80 2.14
C SER A 161 10.71 -0.82 1.90
N LEU A 162 11.38 -0.39 2.98
CA LEU A 162 12.53 0.52 2.94
C LEU A 162 13.80 -0.08 2.33
N LYS A 163 13.90 -1.40 2.14
CA LYS A 163 15.01 -2.02 1.39
C LYS A 163 14.94 -1.74 -0.11
N VAL A 164 13.79 -1.28 -0.62
CA VAL A 164 13.59 -0.94 -2.03
C VAL A 164 13.25 0.54 -2.19
N ARG A 165 12.34 1.06 -1.36
CA ARG A 165 12.01 2.49 -1.30
C ARG A 165 13.12 3.22 -0.57
N THR A 166 14.20 3.52 -1.29
CA THR A 166 15.33 4.29 -0.74
C THR A 166 15.19 5.77 -1.07
N PHE A 167 15.98 6.60 -0.40
CA PHE A 167 15.99 8.04 -0.67
C PHE A 167 16.42 8.34 -2.11
N GLU A 168 17.30 7.53 -2.69
CA GLU A 168 17.88 7.74 -4.01
C GLU A 168 16.92 7.39 -5.15
N THR A 169 16.10 6.34 -4.97
CA THR A 169 15.24 5.80 -6.03
C THR A 169 13.79 6.28 -5.91
N TYR A 170 13.27 6.38 -4.68
CA TYR A 170 11.87 6.72 -4.41
C TYR A 170 11.77 7.66 -3.19
N PRO A 171 12.31 8.89 -3.27
CA PRO A 171 12.47 9.77 -2.11
C PRO A 171 11.16 10.10 -1.38
N ASP A 172 10.07 10.29 -2.12
CA ASP A 172 8.74 10.58 -1.56
C ASP A 172 8.19 9.39 -0.77
N ASP A 173 8.20 8.20 -1.39
CA ASP A 173 7.73 6.96 -0.76
C ASP A 173 8.62 6.56 0.41
N TRP A 174 9.94 6.73 0.30
CA TRP A 174 10.88 6.50 1.39
C TRP A 174 10.51 7.36 2.58
N ALA A 175 10.33 8.68 2.38
CA ALA A 175 10.01 9.59 3.47
C ALA A 175 8.67 9.23 4.12
N MET A 176 7.62 8.97 3.32
CA MET A 176 6.33 8.53 3.83
C MET A 176 6.44 7.24 4.66
N THR A 177 7.18 6.24 4.16
CA THR A 177 7.40 4.96 4.85
C THR A 177 8.18 5.17 6.17
N GLN A 178 9.15 6.08 6.21
CA GLN A 178 9.85 6.46 7.45
C GLN A 178 8.89 7.08 8.48
N GLY A 179 7.99 7.97 8.03
CA GLY A 179 6.97 8.58 8.90
C GLY A 179 6.03 7.54 9.50
N ASN A 180 5.55 6.61 8.69
CA ASN A 180 4.66 5.53 9.14
C ASN A 180 5.38 4.58 10.11
N LEU A 181 6.63 4.22 9.83
CA LEU A 181 7.46 3.41 10.72
C LEU A 181 7.71 4.13 12.06
N ALA A 182 7.89 5.45 12.05
CA ALA A 182 8.02 6.22 13.29
C ALA A 182 6.77 6.12 14.16
N VAL A 183 5.58 6.19 13.56
CA VAL A 183 4.31 5.99 14.27
C VAL A 183 4.22 4.59 14.86
N ALA A 184 4.61 3.56 14.10
CA ALA A 184 4.62 2.18 14.59
C ALA A 184 5.55 2.00 15.80
N TYR A 185 6.78 2.54 15.75
CA TYR A 185 7.70 2.52 16.90
C TYR A 185 7.18 3.29 18.10
N ARG A 186 6.51 4.44 17.90
CA ARG A 186 5.85 5.18 18.98
C ARG A 186 4.75 4.36 19.66
N MET A 187 4.03 3.52 18.91
CA MET A 187 2.96 2.65 19.43
C MET A 187 3.47 1.30 19.96
N ARG A 188 4.72 0.94 19.67
CA ARG A 188 5.30 -0.38 19.96
C ARG A 188 5.27 -0.71 21.44
N ILE A 189 4.74 -1.89 21.76
CA ILE A 189 4.57 -2.39 23.13
C ILE A 189 5.82 -3.15 23.62
N ARG A 190 6.50 -3.88 22.73
CA ARG A 190 7.70 -4.67 23.07
C ARG A 190 8.95 -3.77 23.16
N GLY A 191 9.92 -4.21 23.96
CA GLY A 191 11.17 -3.49 24.19
C GLY A 191 11.03 -2.36 25.21
N LYS A 192 12.11 -1.58 25.41
CA LYS A 192 12.06 -0.43 26.32
C LYS A 192 11.42 0.76 25.62
N GLN A 193 10.49 1.40 26.31
CA GLN A 193 9.77 2.57 25.77
C GLN A 193 10.72 3.69 25.33
N ALA A 194 11.77 3.97 26.09
CA ALA A 194 12.77 5.00 25.74
C ALA A 194 13.45 4.71 24.40
N GLU A 195 13.92 3.47 24.19
CA GLU A 195 14.57 3.04 22.95
C GLU A 195 13.60 3.14 21.75
N ASN A 196 12.35 2.71 21.94
CA ASN A 196 11.30 2.83 20.91
C ASN A 196 11.05 4.29 20.50
N LEU A 197 11.02 5.21 21.48
CA LEU A 197 10.84 6.64 21.23
C LEU A 197 12.05 7.28 20.56
N GLU A 198 13.27 6.88 20.94
CA GLU A 198 14.50 7.34 20.28
C GLU A 198 14.53 6.97 18.80
N ILE A 199 14.15 5.72 18.48
CA ILE A 199 14.01 5.25 17.11
C ILE A 199 12.93 6.07 16.38
N ALA A 200 11.74 6.24 16.97
CA ALA A 200 10.66 7.03 16.38
C ALA A 200 11.10 8.47 16.08
N ILE A 201 11.79 9.14 17.02
CA ILE A 201 12.32 10.50 16.83
C ILE A 201 13.32 10.54 15.67
N SER A 202 14.22 9.56 15.59
CA SER A 202 15.21 9.47 14.50
C SER A 202 14.53 9.33 13.13
N LEU A 203 13.53 8.47 13.02
CA LEU A 203 12.74 8.27 11.80
C LEU A 203 11.93 9.53 11.42
N THR A 204 11.26 10.16 12.40
CA THR A 204 10.54 11.42 12.19
C THR A 204 11.48 12.53 11.70
N LYS A 205 12.70 12.63 12.25
CA LYS A 205 13.69 13.61 11.77
C LYS A 205 14.05 13.40 10.30
N LYS A 206 14.20 12.15 9.85
CA LYS A 206 14.45 11.82 8.43
C LYS A 206 13.29 12.28 7.54
N TYR A 207 12.06 11.93 7.91
CA TYR A 207 10.85 12.36 7.19
C TYR A 207 10.73 13.89 7.12
N LEU A 208 10.84 14.59 8.25
CA LEU A 208 10.70 16.04 8.31
C LEU A 208 11.80 16.76 7.53
N LYS A 209 13.04 16.27 7.60
CA LYS A 209 14.15 16.82 6.80
C LYS A 209 13.84 16.75 5.31
N TYR A 210 13.26 15.64 4.85
CA TYR A 210 12.85 15.49 3.46
C TYR A 210 11.72 16.45 3.07
N ILE A 211 10.63 16.50 3.85
CA ILE A 211 9.50 17.39 3.56
C ILE A 211 9.95 18.86 3.53
N LEU A 212 10.82 19.27 4.46
CA LEU A 212 11.37 20.61 4.47
C LEU A 212 12.22 20.88 3.21
N TRP A 213 13.11 19.96 2.85
CA TRP A 213 13.91 20.06 1.63
C TRP A 213 13.04 20.16 0.37
N LYS A 214 12.02 19.30 0.25
CA LYS A 214 11.07 19.30 -0.88
C LYS A 214 10.30 20.63 -0.94
N HIS A 215 9.83 21.14 0.19
CA HIS A 215 9.13 22.42 0.27
C HIS A 215 10.02 23.60 -0.16
N ILE A 216 11.27 23.65 0.33
CA ILE A 216 12.23 24.70 -0.05
C ILE A 216 12.48 24.69 -1.56
N LEU A 217 12.69 23.51 -2.14
CA LEU A 217 12.85 23.35 -3.59
C LEU A 217 11.64 23.84 -4.40
N MET A 218 10.44 23.43 -3.99
CA MET A 218 9.20 23.73 -4.73
C MET A 218 8.79 25.21 -4.64
N ASN A 219 9.20 25.94 -3.60
CA ASN A 219 8.81 27.34 -3.40
C ASN A 219 9.67 28.38 -4.14
N GLY A 220 10.47 27.97 -5.15
CA GLY A 220 11.27 28.89 -5.98
C GLY A 220 12.46 29.57 -5.27
N GLN A 221 12.43 29.71 -3.94
CA GLN A 221 13.56 30.16 -3.12
C GLN A 221 14.67 29.10 -3.05
N GLY A 222 14.32 27.80 -3.05
CA GLY A 222 15.30 26.72 -3.10
C GLY A 222 16.14 26.73 -4.38
N TYR A 223 15.52 27.08 -5.52
CA TYR A 223 16.26 27.26 -6.78
C TYR A 223 17.28 28.40 -6.67
N LYS A 224 16.91 29.54 -6.08
CA LYS A 224 17.85 30.66 -5.84
C LYS A 224 19.00 30.28 -4.90
N ILE A 225 18.72 29.54 -3.83
CA ILE A 225 19.75 29.09 -2.88
C ILE A 225 20.71 28.08 -3.54
N ILE A 226 20.18 27.15 -4.33
CA ILE A 226 20.99 26.17 -5.08
C ILE A 226 21.83 26.86 -6.16
N LEU A 227 21.27 27.81 -6.91
CA LEU A 227 22.01 28.60 -7.89
C LEU A 227 23.16 29.38 -7.23
N LEU A 228 22.91 29.97 -6.06
CA LEU A 228 23.92 30.67 -5.25
C LEU A 228 25.01 29.72 -4.77
N MET A 229 24.67 28.52 -4.31
CA MET A 229 25.67 27.53 -3.90
C MET A 229 26.52 27.04 -5.09
N LEU A 230 25.91 26.81 -6.26
CA LEU A 230 26.63 26.40 -7.47
C LEU A 230 27.58 27.50 -7.98
N THR A 231 27.13 28.75 -8.05
CA THR A 231 27.99 29.89 -8.43
C THR A 231 29.13 30.14 -7.44
N VAL A 232 28.91 29.92 -6.13
CA VAL A 232 29.96 29.99 -5.12
C VAL A 232 30.98 28.83 -5.25
N LEU A 233 30.55 27.64 -5.70
CA LEU A 233 31.45 26.52 -5.94
C LEU A 233 32.29 26.70 -7.22
N GLU A 234 31.68 27.19 -8.31
CA GLU A 234 32.37 27.48 -9.58
C GLU A 234 33.40 28.62 -9.45
N SER A 235 33.09 29.64 -8.65
CA SER A 235 34.03 30.74 -8.35
C SER A 235 35.21 30.30 -7.48
N LYS A 236 35.05 29.26 -6.65
CA LYS A 236 36.15 28.67 -5.86
C LYS A 236 36.99 27.65 -6.64
N GLY A 237 36.47 27.08 -7.73
CA GLY A 237 37.20 26.16 -8.61
C GLY A 237 38.10 26.85 -9.65
N SER A 238 37.87 28.14 -9.91
CA SER A 238 38.63 28.93 -10.88
C SER A 238 39.90 29.50 -10.25
N LYS A 239 40.97 28.71 -10.13
CA LYS A 239 42.30 29.28 -9.86
C LYS A 239 42.70 30.17 -11.05
N PRO A 240 43.19 31.40 -10.84
CA PRO A 240 43.68 32.23 -11.93
C PRO A 240 44.86 31.53 -12.60
N LYS A 241 44.77 31.31 -13.92
CA LYS A 241 45.92 30.93 -14.74
C LYS A 241 46.87 32.14 -14.76
N THR A 242 47.95 32.06 -13.99
CA THR A 242 49.14 32.90 -14.14
C THR A 242 49.83 32.59 -15.45
#